data_AF-A0A1B0D6A5-F1
#
_entry.id   AF-A0A1B0D6A5-F1
#
_cell.length_a   1.000
_cell.length_b   1.000
_cell.length_c   1.000
_cell.angle_alpha   90.00
_cell.angle_beta   90.00
_cell.angle_gamma   90.00
#
_symmetry.space_group_name_H-M   'P 1'
#
loop_
_entity.id
_entity.type
_entity.pdbx_description
1 polymer ?
#
loop_
_entity_poly.entity_id
_entity_poly.type
_entity_poly.pdbx_seq_one_letter_code
_entity_poly.pdbx_strand_id
1 'polypeptide(L)' 'MAPVPYGRFTYTSDLRFQSVHNPQTEDWTLQIRYPQKRDSGVYECQVSTTPPIGHSMYLSIVVKSAFIY' A
#
# COMPACT_ATOMS: atom_id res chain seq x y z
N MET A 1 -7.54 -5.41 -7.98
CA MET A 1 -7.28 -3.98 -8.30
C MET A 1 -6.57 -3.40 -7.10
N ALA A 2 -5.28 -3.10 -7.24
CA ALA A 2 -4.46 -2.65 -6.12
C ALA A 2 -4.69 -1.16 -5.84
N PRO A 3 -4.60 -0.71 -4.58
CA PRO A 3 -4.72 0.71 -4.24
C PRO A 3 -3.60 1.51 -4.90
N VAL A 4 -3.95 2.54 -5.67
CA VAL A 4 -2.99 3.52 -6.18
C VAL A 4 -3.04 4.77 -5.29
N PRO A 5 -1.92 5.23 -4.70
CA PRO A 5 -1.85 6.56 -4.11
C PRO A 5 -1.80 7.61 -5.23
N TYR A 6 -2.70 8.60 -5.19
CA TYR A 6 -2.67 9.79 -6.04
C TYR A 6 -2.60 11.01 -5.12
N GLY A 7 -1.38 11.46 -4.79
CA GLY A 7 -1.16 12.50 -3.79
C GLY A 7 -1.75 12.13 -2.41
N ARG A 8 -2.62 13.00 -1.86
CA ARG A 8 -3.33 12.80 -0.56
C ARG A 8 -4.36 11.68 -0.54
N PHE A 9 -4.67 11.08 -1.69
CA PHE A 9 -5.82 10.17 -1.82
C PHE A 9 -5.35 8.76 -2.15
N THR A 10 -5.85 7.79 -1.38
CA THR A 10 -5.72 6.38 -1.73
C THR A 10 -6.91 5.99 -2.60
N TYR A 11 -6.67 5.54 -3.83
CA TYR A 11 -7.71 5.10 -4.77
C TYR A 11 -8.17 3.68 -4.43
N THR A 12 -8.78 3.52 -3.25
CA THR A 12 -9.38 2.25 -2.84
C THR A 12 -10.58 2.53 -1.95
N SER A 13 -11.63 1.73 -2.14
CA SER A 13 -12.84 1.77 -1.31
C SER A 13 -12.64 1.09 0.04
N ASP A 14 -11.50 0.43 0.27
CA ASP A 14 -11.21 -0.28 1.51
C ASP A 14 -10.54 0.64 2.54
N LEU A 15 -11.27 0.96 3.61
CA LEU A 15 -10.88 1.82 4.73
C LEU A 15 -9.62 1.36 5.48
N ARG A 16 -9.16 0.12 5.26
CA ARG A 16 -7.94 -0.43 5.87
C ARG A 16 -6.68 0.15 5.24
N PHE A 17 -6.76 0.66 4.01
CA PHE A 17 -5.64 1.24 3.30
C PHE A 17 -5.65 2.76 3.48
N GLN A 18 -4.53 3.30 3.95
CA GLN A 18 -4.38 4.71 4.21
C GLN A 18 -3.04 5.20 3.64
N SER A 19 -3.07 6.27 2.85
CA SER A 19 -1.88 7.01 2.46
C SER A 19 -1.53 8.01 3.55
N VAL A 20 -0.39 7.82 4.20
CA VAL A 20 0.13 8.69 5.25
C VAL A 20 1.24 9.56 4.65
N HIS A 21 1.08 10.87 4.74
CA HIS A 21 2.09 11.86 4.34
C HIS A 21 2.92 12.26 5.54
N ASN A 22 4.24 12.19 5.40
CA ASN A 22 5.15 12.77 6.38
C ASN A 22 5.56 14.19 5.91
N PRO A 23 5.06 15.27 6.52
CA PRO A 23 5.38 16.64 6.09
C PRO A 23 6.83 17.06 6.37
N GLN A 24 7.58 16.30 7.16
CA GLN A 24 9.01 16.61 7.42
C GLN A 24 9.94 16.04 6.35
N THR A 25 9.58 14.90 5.75
CA THR A 25 10.40 14.21 4.74
C THR A 25 9.79 14.26 3.34
N GLU A 26 8.57 14.77 3.22
CA GLU A 26 7.74 14.73 2.00
C GLU A 26 7.46 13.32 1.47
N ASP A 27 7.61 12.30 2.34
CA ASP A 27 7.38 10.91 1.99
C ASP A 27 5.91 10.52 2.07
N TRP A 28 5.50 9.64 1.16
CA TRP A 28 4.18 9.02 1.12
C TRP A 28 4.29 7.54 1.45
N THR A 29 3.65 7.12 2.54
CA THR A 29 3.65 5.72 2.98
C THR A 29 2.25 5.12 2.85
N LEU A 30 2.17 3.89 2.32
CA LEU A 30 0.94 3.11 2.32
C LEU A 30 0.85 2.30 3.62
N GLN A 31 -0.12 2.63 4.47
CA GLN A 31 -0.43 1.88 5.69
C GLN A 31 -1.63 0.95 5.45
N ILE A 32 -1.47 -0.32 5.81
CA ILE A 32 -2.51 -1.36 5.67
C ILE A 32 -2.84 -1.91 7.06
N ARG A 33 -4.09 -1.72 7.52
CA ARG A 33 -4.56 -2.23 8.81
C ARG A 33 -5.16 -3.63 8.66
N TYR A 34 -4.84 -4.52 9.61
CA TYR A 34 -5.32 -5.91 9.64
C TYR A 34 -5.11 -6.67 8.31
N PRO A 35 -3.85 -6.77 7.84
CA PRO A 35 -3.53 -7.46 6.59
C PRO A 35 -3.98 -8.93 6.63
N GLN A 36 -4.65 -9.37 5.58
CA GLN A 36 -5.13 -10.74 5.38
C GLN A 36 -4.32 -11.39 4.25
N LYS A 37 -4.22 -12.73 4.21
CA LYS A 37 -3.51 -13.43 3.12
C LYS A 37 -3.96 -12.98 1.72
N ARG A 38 -5.25 -12.67 1.55
CA ARG A 38 -5.86 -12.18 0.30
C ARG A 38 -5.38 -10.79 -0.15
N ASP A 39 -4.77 -10.02 0.75
CA ASP A 39 -4.21 -8.71 0.41
C ASP A 39 -2.79 -8.86 -0.17
N SER A 40 -2.26 -10.08 -0.31
CA SER A 40 -0.99 -10.29 -1.03
C SER A 40 -1.17 -10.00 -2.51
N GLY A 41 -0.26 -9.23 -3.10
CA GLY A 41 -0.38 -8.82 -4.49
C GLY A 41 0.62 -7.74 -4.88
N VAL A 42 0.50 -7.27 -6.13
CA VAL A 42 1.28 -6.13 -6.61
C VAL A 42 0.62 -4.84 -6.13
N TYR A 43 1.41 -3.97 -5.53
CA TYR A 43 1.07 -2.61 -5.13
C TYR A 43 1.88 -1.65 -5.97
N GLU A 44 1.33 -0.49 -6.29
CA GLU A 44 2.01 0.51 -7.10
C GLU A 44 1.88 1.87 -6.43
N CYS A 45 2.99 2.58 -6.28
CA CYS A 45 2.95 4.01 -6.02
C CYS A 45 3.05 4.75 -7.35
N GLN A 46 2.14 5.69 -7.60
CA GLN A 46 2.11 6.48 -8.82
C GLN A 46 2.23 7.97 -8.49
N VAL A 47 3.04 8.67 -9.27
CA VAL A 47 3.20 10.12 -9.23
C VAL A 47 2.54 10.69 -10.48
N SER A 48 1.61 11.60 -10.27
CA SER A 48 0.77 12.27 -11.26
C SER A 48 1.54 13.29 -12.13
N THR A 49 2.62 12.84 -12.74
CA THR A 49 3.44 13.58 -13.71
C THR A 49 3.02 13.25 -15.14
N THR A 50 3.44 14.04 -16.12
CA THR A 50 3.19 13.77 -17.54
C THR A 50 4.54 13.60 -18.24
N PRO A 51 4.95 12.37 -18.61
CA PRO A 51 4.26 11.08 -18.46
C PRO A 51 4.23 10.57 -17.01
N PRO A 52 3.25 9.71 -16.64
CA PRO A 52 3.11 9.22 -15.27
C PRO A 52 4.29 8.33 -14.88
N ILE A 53 4.84 8.59 -13.70
CA ILE A 53 5.94 7.81 -13.13
C ILE A 53 5.35 6.91 -12.04
N GLY A 54 5.57 5.61 -12.15
CA GLY A 54 5.09 4.62 -11.19
C GLY A 54 6.19 3.68 -10.74
N HIS A 55 6.07 3.16 -9.53
CA HIS A 55 6.93 2.09 -9.02
C HIS A 55 6.07 0.98 -8.41
N SER A 56 6.25 -0.23 -8.92
CA SER A 56 5.50 -1.42 -8.51
C SER A 56 6.31 -2.30 -7.56
N MET A 57 5.66 -2.82 -6.53
CA MET A 57 6.23 -3.68 -5.49
C MET A 57 5.28 -4.83 -5.18
N TYR A 58 5.81 -6.01 -4.87
CA TYR A 58 4.97 -7.16 -4.48
C TYR A 58 4.92 -7.27 -2.95
N LEU A 59 3.71 -7.17 -2.39
CA LEU A 59 3.47 -7.40 -0.97
C LEU A 59 3.07 -8.86 -0.76
N SER A 60 3.81 -9.58 0.08
CA SER A 60 3.51 -10.95 0.49
C SER A 60 3.14 -11.00 1.97
N ILE A 61 1.91 -11.43 2.28
CA ILE A 61 1.42 -11.56 3.66
C ILE A 61 1.55 -13.01 4.11
N VAL A 62 2.51 -13.26 5.00
CA VAL A 62 2.77 -14.58 5.59
C VAL A 62 2.12 -14.69 6.98
N VAL A 63 1.35 -15.75 7.20
CA VAL A 63 0.81 -16.06 8.53
C VAL A 63 1.83 -16.92 9.25
N LYS A 64 2.30 -16.46 10.42
CA LYS A 64 3.13 -17.28 11.30
C LYS A 64 2.22 -18.25 12.07
N SER A 65 2.24 -19.51 11.67
CA SER A 65 1.65 -20.59 12.46
C SER A 65 2.70 -21.08 13.47
N ALA A 66 2.51 -20.74 14.74
CA ALA A 66 3.28 -21.32 15.83
C ALA A 66 2.48 -22.50 16.40
N PHE A 67 3.02 -23.71 16.29
CA PHE A 67 2.53 -24.86 17.02
C PHE A 67 3.37 -24.95 18.31
N ILE A 68 2.71 -24.91 19.45
CA ILE A 68 3.34 -25.16 20.75
C ILE A 68 3.17 -26.66 21.00
N TYR A 69 4.27 -27.41 20.99
CA TYR A 69 4.32 -28.82 21.36
C TYR A 69 4.62 -28.94 22.86
#